data_AF-A0A368GIQ6-F1
#
_entry.id   AF-A0A368GIQ6-F1
#
_cell.length_a   1.000
_cell.length_b   1.000
_cell.length_c   1.000
_cell.angle_alpha   90.00
_cell.angle_beta   90.00
_cell.angle_gamma   90.00
#
_symmetry.space_group_name_H-M   'P 1'
#
loop_
_entity.id
_entity.type
_entity.pdbx_description
1 polymer ?
#
loop_
_entity_poly.entity_id
_entity_poly.type
_entity_poly.pdbx_seq_one_letter_code
_entity_poly.pdbx_strand_id
1 'polypeptide(L)'
;MLHGWKDSLSHKDCPFESTIDPQQCGANLKQWRWKKAKKLEIAAMKRIFAEAEEYYRTEFPNKGRIIPYLDAPEISTCFPLCEIGRRPKINR
;
A
#
# COMPACT_ATOMS: atom_id res chain seq x y z
N MET A 1 -7.06 -3.49 8.75
CA MET A 1 -8.53 -3.62 8.53
C MET A 1 -8.85 -3.00 7.18
N LEU A 2 -9.52 -3.72 6.27
CA LEU A 2 -9.99 -3.17 4.99
C LEU A 2 -11.20 -2.26 5.24
N HIS A 3 -10.96 -0.99 5.56
CA HIS A 3 -12.04 -0.02 5.72
C HIS A 3 -12.77 0.15 4.38
N GLY A 4 -14.08 -0.10 4.38
CA GLY A 4 -14.96 0.11 3.22
C GLY A 4 -15.18 -1.12 2.32
N TRP A 5 -14.63 -2.29 2.65
CA TRP A 5 -14.92 -3.51 1.89
C TRP A 5 -16.35 -3.99 2.18
N LYS A 6 -17.23 -3.89 1.18
CA LYS A 6 -18.52 -4.61 1.15
C LYS A 6 -18.30 -5.91 0.38
N ASP A 7 -18.66 -7.04 0.96
CA ASP A 7 -18.46 -8.39 0.43
C ASP A 7 -19.26 -8.66 -0.86
N SER A 8 -18.88 -8.05 -1.98
CA SER A 8 -19.44 -8.40 -3.29
C SER A 8 -18.33 -8.67 -4.31
N LEU A 9 -18.18 -9.95 -4.66
CA LEU A 9 -17.40 -10.38 -5.81
C LEU A 9 -17.98 -9.91 -7.15
N SER A 10 -19.21 -9.41 -7.13
CA SER A 10 -19.91 -8.88 -8.31
C SER A 10 -19.40 -7.52 -8.78
N HIS A 11 -18.54 -6.85 -8.00
CA HIS A 11 -17.90 -5.63 -8.48
C HIS A 11 -16.98 -5.94 -9.67
N LYS A 12 -17.20 -5.25 -10.79
CA LYS A 12 -16.47 -5.42 -12.06
C LYS A 12 -14.94 -5.35 -11.87
N ASP A 13 -14.48 -4.60 -10.87
CA ASP A 13 -13.06 -4.40 -10.54
C ASP A 13 -12.59 -5.14 -9.28
N CYS A 14 -13.34 -6.11 -8.78
CA CYS A 14 -12.91 -6.93 -7.64
C CYS A 14 -11.54 -7.59 -7.93
N PRO A 15 -10.51 -7.36 -7.09
CA PRO A 15 -9.18 -7.89 -7.34
C PRO A 15 -8.98 -9.33 -6.85
N PHE A 16 -9.99 -9.90 -6.18
CA PHE A 16 -9.95 -11.23 -5.59
C PHE A 16 -10.70 -12.25 -6.45
N GLU A 17 -10.22 -13.48 -6.44
CA GLU A 17 -10.85 -14.64 -7.10
C GLU A 17 -12.03 -15.18 -6.29
N SER A 18 -12.00 -14.97 -4.97
CA SER A 18 -13.01 -15.44 -4.02
C SER A 18 -13.21 -14.43 -2.91
N THR A 19 -14.30 -14.58 -2.15
CA THR A 19 -14.58 -13.73 -0.98
C THR A 19 -13.39 -13.78 -0.03
N ILE A 20 -13.04 -12.62 0.49
CA ILE A 20 -11.92 -12.49 1.41
C ILE A 20 -12.33 -13.15 2.72
N ASP A 21 -11.51 -14.08 3.20
CA ASP A 21 -11.61 -14.61 4.55
C ASP A 21 -10.57 -13.90 5.43
N PRO A 22 -10.99 -13.06 6.39
CA PRO A 22 -10.07 -12.39 7.30
C PRO A 22 -9.19 -13.36 8.09
N GLN A 23 -9.65 -14.59 8.35
CA GLN A 23 -8.89 -15.62 9.04
C GLN A 23 -7.72 -16.19 8.21
N GLN A 24 -7.64 -15.85 6.92
CA GLN A 24 -6.54 -16.24 6.03
C GLN A 24 -5.47 -15.15 5.89
N CYS A 25 -5.58 -14.05 6.65
CA CYS A 25 -4.62 -12.96 6.67
C CYS A 25 -3.59 -13.15 7.79
N GLY A 26 -2.32 -13.33 7.45
CA GLY A 26 -1.23 -13.40 8.43
C GLY A 26 -0.01 -14.20 7.96
N ALA A 27 1.07 -14.13 8.74
CA ALA A 27 2.27 -14.92 8.49
C ALA A 27 1.95 -16.42 8.56
N ASN A 28 2.43 -17.20 7.59
CA ASN A 28 2.19 -18.64 7.43
C ASN A 28 0.73 -19.04 7.07
N LEU A 29 -0.13 -18.09 6.70
CA LEU A 29 -1.48 -18.39 6.22
C LEU A 29 -1.55 -18.42 4.69
N LYS A 30 -2.64 -18.97 4.17
CA LYS A 30 -2.86 -19.24 2.74
C LYS A 30 -2.96 -18.00 1.83
N GLN A 31 -2.72 -16.79 2.38
CA GLN A 31 -2.84 -15.48 1.74
C GLN A 31 -4.21 -15.28 1.07
N TRP A 32 -4.55 -14.04 0.74
CA TRP A 32 -5.77 -13.81 -0.04
C TRP A 32 -5.57 -14.24 -1.50
N ARG A 33 -6.63 -14.76 -2.11
CA ARG A 33 -6.61 -15.22 -3.51
C ARG A 33 -6.77 -14.06 -4.47
N TRP A 34 -5.68 -13.37 -4.74
CA TRP A 34 -5.62 -12.29 -5.73
C TRP A 34 -5.69 -12.84 -7.16
N LYS A 35 -6.50 -12.22 -8.03
CA LYS A 35 -6.50 -12.49 -9.47
C LYS A 35 -5.10 -12.22 -10.01
N LYS A 36 -4.55 -13.15 -10.80
CA LYS A 36 -3.21 -12.99 -11.41
C LYS A 36 -3.03 -11.67 -12.16
N ALA A 37 -4.06 -11.24 -12.90
CA ALA A 37 -4.04 -9.98 -13.66
C ALA A 37 -3.98 -8.72 -12.79
N LYS A 38 -4.21 -8.83 -11.47
CA LYS A 38 -4.14 -7.72 -10.52
C LYS A 38 -2.87 -7.78 -9.67
N LYS A 39 -2.01 -8.78 -9.88
CA LYS A 39 -0.68 -8.82 -9.27
C LYS A 39 0.24 -7.87 -10.04
N LEU A 40 1.02 -7.11 -9.29
CA LEU A 40 2.04 -6.22 -9.83
C LEU A 40 3.40 -6.67 -9.32
N GLU A 41 4.41 -6.53 -10.18
CA GLU A 41 5.80 -6.70 -9.80
C GLU A 41 6.18 -5.64 -8.77
N ILE A 42 7.11 -6.00 -7.87
CA ILE A 42 7.56 -5.09 -6.80
C ILE A 42 8.09 -3.78 -7.39
N ALA A 43 8.84 -3.84 -8.49
CA ALA A 43 9.37 -2.65 -9.16
C ALA A 43 8.26 -1.73 -9.69
N ALA A 44 7.16 -2.29 -10.20
CA ALA A 44 6.01 -1.51 -10.65
C ALA A 44 5.31 -0.82 -9.47
N MET A 45 5.15 -1.54 -8.35
CA MET A 45 4.60 -0.96 -7.12
C MET A 45 5.45 0.20 -6.59
N LYS A 46 6.79 0.06 -6.58
CA LYS A 46 7.70 1.14 -6.16
C LYS A 46 7.52 2.40 -6.99
N ARG A 47 7.34 2.27 -8.30
CA ARG A 47 7.09 3.41 -9.19
C ARG A 47 5.77 4.11 -8.87
N ILE A 48 4.69 3.34 -8.70
CA ILE A 48 3.38 3.88 -8.34
C ILE A 48 3.46 4.65 -7.01
N PHE A 49 4.18 4.11 -6.02
CA PHE A 49 4.38 4.81 -4.75
C PHE A 49 5.16 6.11 -4.93
N ALA A 50 6.25 6.10 -5.70
CA ALA A 50 7.05 7.31 -5.93
C ALA A 50 6.23 8.41 -6.63
N GLU A 51 5.42 8.04 -7.63
CA GLU A 51 4.55 8.98 -8.34
C GLU A 51 3.47 9.57 -7.42
N ALA A 52 2.85 8.73 -6.57
CA ALA A 52 1.86 9.18 -5.59
C ALA A 52 2.49 10.10 -4.53
N GLU A 53 3.64 9.73 -3.99
CA GLU A 53 4.40 10.52 -3.01
C GLU A 53 4.75 11.90 -3.57
N GLU A 54 5.21 11.95 -4.83
CA GLU A 54 5.51 13.22 -5.50
C GLU A 54 4.26 14.08 -5.66
N TYR A 55 3.15 13.51 -6.16
CA TYR A 55 1.89 14.22 -6.29
C TYR A 55 1.43 14.82 -4.94
N TYR A 56 1.47 14.04 -3.86
CA TYR A 56 1.06 14.55 -2.56
C TYR A 56 2.03 15.60 -2.01
N ARG A 57 3.33 15.50 -2.32
CA ARG A 57 4.29 16.57 -1.99
C ARG A 57 3.99 17.85 -2.77
N THR A 58 3.64 17.78 -4.05
CA THR A 58 3.35 18.99 -4.84
C THR A 58 2.03 19.64 -4.45
N GLU A 59 0.97 18.85 -4.27
CA GLU A 59 -0.39 19.36 -4.05
C GLU A 59 -0.60 19.89 -2.63
N PHE A 60 0.06 19.30 -1.62
CA PHE A 60 -0.17 19.67 -0.22
C PHE A 60 1.02 20.46 0.36
N PRO A 61 0.83 21.72 0.79
CA PRO A 61 1.89 22.52 1.37
C PRO A 61 2.38 21.91 2.69
N ASN A 62 3.68 22.06 3.01
CA ASN A 62 4.31 21.45 4.19
C ASN A 62 3.53 21.66 5.50
N LYS A 63 2.93 22.85 5.70
CA LYS A 63 2.13 23.16 6.91
C LYS A 63 0.80 22.40 6.99
N GLY A 64 0.28 21.92 5.86
CA GLY A 64 -0.94 21.12 5.74
C GLY A 64 -0.69 19.61 5.69
N ARG A 65 0.58 19.18 5.66
CA ARG A 65 0.98 17.77 5.76
C ARG A 65 0.91 17.32 7.22
N ILE A 66 -0.30 17.25 7.77
CA ILE A 66 -0.56 16.80 9.15
C ILE A 66 -0.50 15.26 9.23
N ILE A 67 -0.51 14.60 8.07
CA ILE A 67 -0.47 13.14 7.96
C ILE A 67 0.98 12.68 8.05
N PRO A 68 1.36 11.87 9.06
CA PRO A 68 2.73 11.39 9.23
C PRO A 68 3.27 10.70 7.97
N TYR A 69 2.43 10.02 7.19
CA TYR A 69 2.82 9.35 5.94
C TYR A 69 3.28 10.30 4.83
N LEU A 70 3.00 11.60 4.92
CA LEU A 70 3.55 12.62 4.01
C LEU A 70 4.89 13.22 4.51
N ASP A 71 5.23 12.97 5.78
CA ASP A 71 6.48 13.37 6.45
C ASP A 71 7.41 12.18 6.75
N ALA A 72 6.94 10.94 6.56
CA ALA A 72 7.63 9.68 6.88
C ALA A 72 8.45 9.16 5.67
N PRO A 73 9.24 8.07 5.79
CA PRO A 73 10.15 7.65 4.73
C PRO A 73 9.41 7.29 3.45
N GLU A 74 10.02 7.60 2.31
CA GLU A 74 9.56 7.23 0.97
C GLU A 74 9.30 5.71 0.93
N ILE A 75 8.02 5.31 0.98
CA ILE A 75 7.52 3.94 0.93
C ILE A 75 8.04 3.27 -0.34
N SER A 76 8.13 4.04 -1.43
CA SER A 76 8.75 3.63 -2.68
C SER A 76 10.16 3.06 -2.51
N THR A 77 10.95 3.54 -1.54
CA THR A 77 12.31 3.06 -1.30
C THR A 77 12.34 1.76 -0.50
N CYS A 78 11.49 1.63 0.53
CA CYS A 78 11.53 0.52 1.48
C CYS A 78 10.60 -0.65 1.13
N PHE A 79 9.62 -0.47 0.26
CA PHE A 79 8.65 -1.51 -0.09
C PHE A 79 9.34 -2.77 -0.67
N PRO A 80 8.88 -4.00 -0.35
CA PRO A 80 7.80 -4.34 0.59
C PRO A 80 8.25 -4.48 2.05
N LEU A 81 9.52 -4.23 2.35
CA LEU A 81 10.18 -4.56 3.61
C LEU A 81 10.32 -3.35 4.54
N CYS A 82 9.39 -2.41 4.50
CA CYS A 82 9.44 -1.17 5.28
C CYS A 82 9.54 -1.41 6.80
N GLU A 83 9.03 -2.54 7.27
CA GLU A 83 9.05 -2.95 8.68
C GLU A 83 10.42 -3.50 9.14
N ILE A 84 11.29 -3.95 8.22
CA ILE A 84 12.57 -4.63 8.56
C ILE A 84 13.69 -3.62 8.89
N GLY A 85 13.48 -2.34 8.63
CA GLY A 85 14.23 -1.26 9.26
C GLY A 85 15.08 -0.42 8.29
N ARG A 86 14.78 0.88 8.31
CA ARG A 86 15.71 2.02 8.41
C ARG A 86 14.80 3.25 8.47
N ARG A 87 14.58 3.81 9.66
CA ARG A 87 14.11 5.20 9.74
C ARG A 87 15.26 6.05 9.18
N PRO A 88 15.12 6.75 8.05
CA PRO A 88 16.10 7.78 7.71
C PRO A 88 16.07 8.77 8.88
N LYS A 89 17.24 9.09 9.44
CA LYS A 89 17.32 10.25 10.32
C LYS A 89 17.02 11.46 9.45
N ILE A 90 15.80 12.00 9.58
CA ILE A 90 15.43 13.29 9.01
C ILE A 90 16.26 14.31 9.79
N ASN A 91 17.40 14.73 9.22
CA ASN A 91 18.12 15.88 9.74
C ASN A 91 17.26 17.11 9.40
N ARG A 92 16.61 17.63 10.43
CA ARG A 92 15.79 18.83 10.40
C ARG A 92 16.66 20.07 10.56
#